data_AF-A0A2K3JEL7-F1
#
_entry.id   AF-A0A2K3JEL7-F1
#
_cell.length_a   1.000
_cell.length_b   1.000
_cell.length_c   1.000
_cell.angle_alpha   90.00
_cell.angle_beta   90.00
_cell.angle_gamma   90.00
#
_symmetry.space_group_name_H-M   'P 1'
#
loop_
_entity.id
_entity.type
_entity.pdbx_description
1 polymer ?
#
loop_
_entity_poly.entity_id
_entity_poly.type
_entity_poly.pdbx_seq_one_letter_code
_entity_poly.pdbx_strand_id
1 'polypeptide(L)'
;QCGWGIHITGAFNNISFNNISNNERYGIIIGYTYKTIIYRNNIENNGLYGLAIECGSFDQIIQNNFIGNRKNVVYDQEIRISLLNHWGNYPILPCIWKENYWNKPRLLPYIIPGFIGYTGLFAWSFYNKFDTIPLNFIRFDLRPAQEPYDIPSMSL
;
A
#
# COMPACT_ATOMS: atom_id res chain seq x y z
N GLN A 1 10.57 5.40 -17.98
CA GLN A 1 10.47 6.25 -16.77
C GLN A 1 9.84 5.41 -15.67
N CYS A 2 10.21 5.63 -14.41
CA CYS A 2 9.53 4.98 -13.29
C CYS A 2 8.18 5.70 -13.09
N GLY A 3 7.08 5.14 -13.60
CA GLY A 3 5.72 5.70 -13.53
C GLY A 3 5.08 5.73 -12.13
N TRP A 4 5.82 6.19 -11.13
CA TRP A 4 5.50 6.08 -9.70
C TRP A 4 5.45 7.50 -9.12
N GLY A 5 4.45 7.83 -8.29
CA GLY A 5 4.36 9.15 -7.64
C GLY A 5 5.32 9.28 -6.46
N ILE A 6 5.17 8.40 -5.46
CA ILE A 6 6.06 8.29 -4.30
C ILE A 6 6.59 6.87 -4.20
N HIS A 7 7.91 6.73 -4.09
CA HIS A 7 8.59 5.47 -3.79
C HIS A 7 9.38 5.63 -2.50
N ILE A 8 9.11 4.77 -1.52
CA ILE A 8 9.89 4.74 -0.29
C ILE A 8 10.23 3.31 0.13
N THR A 9 11.38 3.17 0.78
CA THR A 9 11.79 1.93 1.42
C THR A 9 12.29 2.17 2.84
N GLY A 10 12.27 1.13 3.68
CA GLY A 10 12.74 1.19 5.06
C GLY A 10 11.69 1.56 6.10
N ALA A 11 12.10 1.68 7.37
CA ALA A 11 11.20 1.78 8.50
C ALA A 11 10.91 3.24 8.95
N PHE A 12 9.79 3.43 9.66
CA PHE A 12 9.40 4.66 10.35
C PHE A 12 9.21 5.88 9.44
N ASN A 13 8.73 5.65 8.23
CA ASN A 13 8.46 6.72 7.28
C ASN A 13 7.10 7.40 7.55
N ASN A 14 6.93 8.61 7.03
CA ASN A 14 5.68 9.35 7.07
C ASN A 14 5.35 9.95 5.70
N ILE A 15 4.25 9.50 5.10
CA ILE A 15 3.68 10.05 3.88
C ILE A 15 2.31 10.63 4.25
N SER A 16 2.23 11.94 4.43
CA SER A 16 0.97 12.58 4.81
C SER A 16 0.66 13.85 4.03
N PHE A 17 -0.63 14.14 3.85
CA PHE A 17 -1.12 15.39 3.25
C PHE A 17 -0.62 15.65 1.82
N ASN A 18 -0.45 14.59 1.02
CA ASN A 18 -0.05 14.72 -0.38
C ASN A 18 -1.24 14.59 -1.32
N ASN A 19 -1.16 15.28 -2.46
CA ASN A 19 -2.00 15.00 -3.63
C ASN A 19 -1.17 14.24 -4.67
N ILE A 20 -1.56 13.00 -4.97
CA ILE A 20 -0.80 12.04 -5.76
C ILE A 20 -1.71 11.53 -6.86
N SER A 21 -1.57 12.13 -8.04
CA SER A 21 -2.48 11.88 -9.16
C SER A 21 -1.79 11.62 -10.48
N ASN A 22 -2.49 10.89 -11.36
CA ASN A 22 -2.13 10.71 -12.78
C ASN A 22 -0.76 10.09 -13.03
N ASN A 23 -0.26 9.23 -12.13
CA ASN A 23 0.95 8.45 -12.38
C ASN A 23 0.67 7.26 -13.29
N GLU A 24 1.58 6.97 -14.23
CA GLU A 24 1.42 5.91 -15.23
C GLU A 24 1.15 4.53 -14.61
N ARG A 25 1.77 4.22 -13.45
CA ARG A 25 1.62 2.94 -12.76
C ARG A 25 1.12 3.10 -11.33
N TYR A 26 1.94 3.64 -10.44
CA TYR A 26 1.68 3.61 -8.99
C TYR A 26 1.53 5.02 -8.45
N GLY A 27 0.52 5.25 -7.60
CA GLY A 27 0.48 6.47 -6.79
C GLY A 27 1.60 6.45 -5.76
N ILE A 28 1.49 5.53 -4.80
CA ILE A 28 2.50 5.25 -3.78
C ILE A 28 2.94 3.79 -3.91
N ILE A 29 4.24 3.56 -3.75
CA ILE A 29 4.78 2.23 -3.50
C ILE A 29 5.74 2.28 -2.32
N ILE A 30 5.49 1.39 -1.37
CA ILE A 30 6.30 1.23 -0.16
C ILE A 30 6.92 -0.17 -0.17
N GLY A 31 8.22 -0.25 0.07
CA GLY A 31 8.98 -1.51 0.04
C GLY A 31 9.77 -1.75 1.33
N TYR A 32 9.69 -2.95 1.88
CA TYR A 32 10.45 -3.36 3.08
C TYR A 32 10.25 -2.40 4.26
N THR A 33 8.99 -1.99 4.47
CA THR A 33 8.63 -0.96 5.46
C THR A 33 8.24 -1.55 6.81
N TYR A 34 8.52 -0.82 7.88
CA TYR A 34 8.02 -1.10 9.22
C TYR A 34 7.50 0.17 9.90
N LYS A 35 6.28 0.16 10.46
CA LYS A 35 5.69 1.32 11.15
C LYS A 35 5.68 2.61 10.31
N THR A 36 5.54 2.50 9.00
CA THR A 36 5.30 3.64 8.12
C THR A 36 3.88 4.13 8.28
N ILE A 37 3.70 5.45 8.27
CA ILE A 37 2.39 6.09 8.34
C ILE A 37 2.07 6.66 6.95
N ILE A 38 0.92 6.26 6.41
CA ILE A 38 0.31 6.82 5.22
C ILE A 38 -1.02 7.43 5.65
N TYR A 39 -1.07 8.76 5.74
CA TYR A 39 -2.16 9.46 6.40
C TYR A 39 -2.67 10.68 5.64
N ARG A 40 -3.98 10.76 5.41
CA ARG A 40 -4.62 11.91 4.74
C ARG A 40 -3.95 12.29 3.42
N ASN A 41 -3.72 11.32 2.56
CA ASN A 41 -3.29 11.56 1.18
C ASN A 41 -4.47 11.43 0.22
N ASN A 42 -4.47 12.25 -0.83
CA ASN A 42 -5.37 12.13 -1.96
C ASN A 42 -4.63 11.33 -3.04
N ILE A 43 -5.04 10.08 -3.26
CA ILE A 43 -4.37 9.14 -4.15
C ILE A 43 -5.36 8.81 -5.27
N GLU A 44 -5.18 9.44 -6.44
CA GLU A 44 -6.21 9.41 -7.47
C GLU A 44 -5.72 9.16 -8.89
N ASN A 45 -6.56 8.51 -9.70
CA ASN A 45 -6.35 8.36 -11.15
C ASN A 45 -4.99 7.77 -11.56
N ASN A 46 -4.40 6.87 -10.74
CA ASN A 46 -3.15 6.20 -11.06
C ASN A 46 -3.38 4.93 -11.90
N GLY A 47 -2.51 4.69 -12.89
CA GLY A 47 -2.75 3.77 -14.00
C GLY A 47 -2.69 2.27 -13.69
N LEU A 48 -2.14 1.86 -12.55
CA LEU A 48 -2.11 0.47 -12.09
C LEU A 48 -2.64 0.31 -10.67
N TYR A 49 -2.00 0.93 -9.66
CA TYR A 49 -2.46 0.91 -8.28
C TYR A 49 -2.35 2.29 -7.63
N GLY A 50 -3.29 2.64 -6.75
CA GLY A 50 -3.16 3.79 -5.86
C GLY A 50 -2.02 3.59 -4.85
N LEU A 51 -2.03 2.47 -4.13
CA LEU A 51 -0.99 2.05 -3.20
C LEU A 51 -0.53 0.62 -3.47
N ALA A 52 0.77 0.40 -3.61
CA ALA A 52 1.39 -0.92 -3.58
C ALA A 52 2.26 -1.07 -2.33
N ILE A 53 2.05 -2.15 -1.59
CA ILE A 53 2.87 -2.50 -0.42
C ILE A 53 3.66 -3.76 -0.75
N GLU A 54 4.98 -3.68 -0.71
CA GLU A 54 5.90 -4.79 -0.90
C GLU A 54 6.62 -5.10 0.42
N CYS A 55 6.33 -6.24 1.02
CA CYS A 55 6.98 -6.69 2.27
C CYS A 55 6.87 -5.68 3.43
N GLY A 56 5.81 -4.88 3.46
CA GLY A 56 5.49 -3.96 4.55
C GLY A 56 5.00 -4.69 5.80
N SER A 57 5.29 -4.12 6.98
CA SER A 57 4.93 -4.70 8.27
C SER A 57 4.49 -3.62 9.25
N PHE A 58 3.35 -3.82 9.89
CA PHE A 58 2.82 -2.89 10.89
C PHE A 58 2.70 -1.43 10.43
N ASP A 59 2.54 -1.23 9.12
CA ASP A 59 2.30 0.10 8.56
C ASP A 59 0.86 0.53 8.82
N GLN A 60 0.63 1.83 8.91
CA GLN A 60 -0.65 2.45 9.21
C GLN A 60 -1.15 3.22 8.00
N ILE A 61 -2.22 2.72 7.38
CA ILE A 61 -2.87 3.34 6.23
C ILE A 61 -4.23 3.86 6.69
N ILE A 62 -4.29 5.16 6.98
CA ILE A 62 -5.37 5.76 7.75
C ILE A 62 -5.89 7.02 7.07
N GLN A 63 -7.21 7.16 6.93
CA GLN A 63 -7.85 8.39 6.45
C GLN A 63 -7.34 8.90 5.10
N ASN A 64 -6.98 8.01 4.17
CA ASN A 64 -6.60 8.38 2.81
C ASN A 64 -7.80 8.31 1.86
N ASN A 65 -7.76 9.11 0.81
CA ASN A 65 -8.71 9.05 -0.29
C ASN A 65 -8.11 8.23 -1.44
N PHE A 66 -8.73 7.10 -1.77
CA PHE A 66 -8.42 6.34 -2.98
C PHE A 66 -9.53 6.54 -4.01
N ILE A 67 -9.26 7.29 -5.08
CA ILE A 67 -10.30 7.74 -6.03
C ILE A 67 -9.86 7.50 -7.49
N GLY A 68 -10.66 6.79 -8.29
CA GLY A 68 -10.42 6.65 -9.73
C GLY A 68 -9.14 5.89 -10.13
N ASN A 69 -8.40 5.29 -9.18
CA ASN A 69 -7.26 4.44 -9.51
C ASN A 69 -7.74 3.17 -10.23
N ARG A 70 -6.94 2.64 -11.17
CA ARG A 70 -7.28 1.37 -11.85
C ARG A 70 -7.57 0.25 -10.85
N LYS A 71 -6.77 0.17 -9.79
CA LYS A 71 -7.03 -0.57 -8.56
C LYS A 71 -6.56 0.29 -7.39
N ASN A 72 -7.27 0.27 -6.27
CA ASN A 72 -6.89 1.16 -5.16
C ASN A 72 -5.63 0.68 -4.44
N VAL A 73 -5.53 -0.63 -4.19
CA VAL A 73 -4.46 -1.18 -3.37
C VAL A 73 -4.06 -2.60 -3.78
N VAL A 74 -2.79 -2.95 -3.58
CA VAL A 74 -2.29 -4.32 -3.56
C VAL A 74 -1.28 -4.49 -2.44
N TYR A 75 -1.31 -5.66 -1.80
CA TYR A 75 -0.36 -6.02 -0.76
C TYR A 75 0.37 -7.32 -1.12
N ASP A 76 1.68 -7.20 -1.34
CA ASP A 76 2.58 -8.34 -1.48
C ASP A 76 3.34 -8.58 -0.18
N GLN A 77 3.34 -9.82 0.28
CA GLN A 77 4.18 -10.27 1.37
C GLN A 77 5.06 -11.44 0.93
N GLU A 78 6.34 -11.17 0.67
CA GLU A 78 7.33 -12.24 0.52
C GLU A 78 7.95 -12.59 1.88
N ILE A 79 7.61 -13.75 2.45
CA ILE A 79 8.02 -14.11 3.82
C ILE A 79 9.55 -14.13 3.95
N ARG A 80 10.25 -14.77 3.01
CA ARG A 80 11.72 -14.85 3.06
C ARG A 80 12.37 -13.47 2.96
N ILE A 81 11.94 -12.67 1.99
CA ILE A 81 12.48 -11.31 1.81
C ILE A 81 12.18 -10.46 3.03
N SER A 82 11.00 -10.62 3.62
CA SER A 82 10.63 -9.90 4.85
C SER A 82 11.52 -10.29 6.02
N LEU A 83 11.78 -11.58 6.22
CA LEU A 83 12.71 -12.05 7.26
C LEU A 83 14.14 -11.53 7.04
N LEU A 84 14.59 -11.47 5.78
CA LEU A 84 15.91 -10.97 5.42
C LEU A 84 16.01 -9.45 5.52
N ASN A 85 15.10 -8.68 4.95
CA ASN A 85 15.20 -7.22 4.85
C ASN A 85 14.78 -6.50 6.13
N HIS A 86 13.95 -7.13 6.97
CA HIS A 86 13.77 -6.66 8.33
C HIS A 86 14.95 -7.04 9.24
N TRP A 87 15.93 -7.85 8.77
CA TRP A 87 17.10 -8.37 9.51
C TRP A 87 16.80 -8.91 10.92
N GLY A 88 15.57 -9.39 11.16
CA GLY A 88 15.10 -9.75 12.51
C GLY A 88 14.93 -8.57 13.48
N ASN A 89 15.15 -7.33 13.04
CA ASN A 89 14.96 -6.11 13.84
C ASN A 89 13.49 -5.86 14.14
N TYR A 90 12.58 -6.29 13.25
CA TYR A 90 11.16 -6.01 13.37
C TYR A 90 10.29 -7.25 13.12
N PRO A 91 9.23 -7.46 13.92
CA PRO A 91 8.29 -8.53 13.69
C PRO A 91 7.47 -8.27 12.42
N ILE A 92 7.05 -9.35 11.75
CA ILE A 92 6.09 -9.28 10.64
C ILE A 92 4.68 -9.25 11.23
N LEU A 93 4.06 -8.08 11.22
CA LEU A 93 2.72 -7.84 11.75
C LEU A 93 1.80 -7.30 10.65
N PRO A 94 0.49 -7.58 10.71
CA PRO A 94 -0.46 -7.01 9.77
C PRO A 94 -0.41 -5.49 9.75
N CYS A 95 -0.47 -4.90 8.55
CA CYS A 95 -0.73 -3.47 8.40
C CYS A 95 -2.13 -3.12 8.93
N ILE A 96 -2.27 -1.90 9.43
CA ILE A 96 -3.50 -1.34 9.99
C ILE A 96 -4.18 -0.50 8.92
N TRP A 97 -5.45 -0.80 8.66
CA TRP A 97 -6.31 -0.07 7.72
C TRP A 97 -7.47 0.50 8.48
N LYS A 98 -7.68 1.82 8.39
CA LYS A 98 -8.74 2.48 9.12
C LYS A 98 -9.24 3.71 8.40
N GLU A 99 -10.55 3.79 8.22
CA GLU A 99 -11.24 5.01 7.78
C GLU A 99 -10.70 5.55 6.45
N ASN A 100 -10.27 4.69 5.52
CA ASN A 100 -9.92 5.16 4.18
C ASN A 100 -11.19 5.26 3.32
N TYR A 101 -11.22 6.23 2.41
CA TYR A 101 -12.27 6.36 1.41
C TYR A 101 -11.89 5.57 0.15
N TRP A 102 -12.82 4.76 -0.38
CA TRP A 102 -12.54 3.78 -1.44
C TRP A 102 -13.46 3.95 -2.64
N ASN A 103 -13.20 4.95 -3.49
CA ASN A 103 -13.95 5.38 -4.69
C ASN A 103 -15.40 5.82 -4.45
N LYS A 104 -16.07 5.27 -3.44
CA LYS A 104 -17.48 5.52 -3.13
C LYS A 104 -17.72 5.31 -1.63
N PRO A 105 -18.81 5.86 -1.07
CA PRO A 105 -19.25 5.56 0.30
C PRO A 105 -19.46 4.04 0.48
N ARG A 106 -19.09 3.50 1.64
CA ARG A 106 -19.21 2.05 1.93
C ARG A 106 -19.67 1.78 3.36
N LEU A 107 -20.81 1.13 3.53
CA LEU A 107 -21.25 0.61 4.83
C LEU A 107 -20.51 -0.67 5.26
N LEU A 108 -20.06 -1.46 4.28
CA LEU A 108 -19.37 -2.73 4.50
C LEU A 108 -17.85 -2.54 4.47
N PRO A 109 -17.07 -3.41 5.16
CA PRO A 109 -15.63 -3.42 5.06
C PRO A 109 -15.11 -3.39 3.61
N TYR A 110 -13.97 -2.74 3.42
CA TYR A 110 -13.25 -2.79 2.15
C TYR A 110 -12.23 -3.92 2.18
N ILE A 111 -12.28 -4.78 1.15
CA ILE A 111 -11.35 -5.90 0.98
C ILE A 111 -10.02 -5.36 0.46
N ILE A 112 -8.95 -5.65 1.19
CA ILE A 112 -7.57 -5.38 0.77
C ILE A 112 -7.01 -6.71 0.21
N PRO A 113 -6.88 -6.84 -1.11
CA PRO A 113 -6.33 -8.05 -1.72
C PRO A 113 -4.83 -8.13 -1.41
N GLY A 114 -4.40 -9.28 -0.88
CA GLY A 114 -3.01 -9.57 -0.65
C GLY A 114 -2.58 -10.93 -1.19
N PHE A 115 -1.29 -11.06 -1.46
CA PHE A 115 -0.67 -12.33 -1.84
C PHE A 115 0.56 -12.56 -0.99
N ILE A 116 0.71 -13.78 -0.48
CA ILE A 116 1.94 -14.23 0.16
C ILE A 116 2.76 -14.97 -0.89
N GLY A 117 3.96 -14.46 -1.16
CA GLY A 117 4.98 -15.12 -1.95
C GLY A 117 5.93 -15.94 -1.06
N TYR A 118 6.30 -17.11 -1.55
CA TYR A 118 7.43 -17.89 -1.03
C TYR A 118 8.43 -18.09 -2.18
N THR A 119 9.42 -17.20 -2.28
CA THR A 119 10.50 -17.33 -3.26
C THR A 119 11.59 -18.26 -2.72
N GLY A 120 11.65 -19.47 -3.31
CA GLY A 120 12.92 -20.21 -3.39
C GLY A 120 13.99 -19.33 -4.05
N LEU A 121 15.27 -19.58 -3.73
CA LEU A 121 16.45 -18.82 -4.20
C LEU A 121 16.23 -18.02 -5.50
N PHE A 122 16.17 -16.68 -5.36
CA PHE A 122 16.10 -15.64 -6.40
C PHE A 122 14.71 -15.39 -7.05
N ALA A 123 14.01 -14.31 -6.67
CA ALA A 123 13.29 -13.42 -7.62
C ALA A 123 12.61 -12.21 -6.94
N TRP A 124 12.67 -11.06 -7.62
CA TRP A 124 11.95 -9.80 -7.40
C TRP A 124 10.48 -9.91 -7.87
N SER A 125 9.49 -9.87 -6.98
CA SER A 125 8.06 -10.07 -7.29
C SER A 125 7.29 -8.90 -7.92
N PHE A 126 7.91 -8.01 -8.68
CA PHE A 126 7.14 -7.10 -9.56
C PHE A 126 7.67 -7.00 -10.99
N TYR A 127 8.80 -7.66 -11.28
CA TYR A 127 9.48 -7.56 -12.57
C TYR A 127 9.47 -8.84 -13.39
N ASN A 128 9.29 -10.03 -12.81
CA ASN A 128 9.19 -11.26 -13.59
C ASN A 128 8.21 -12.27 -12.98
N LYS A 129 7.44 -12.92 -13.85
CA LYS A 129 6.66 -14.11 -13.55
C LYS A 129 7.62 -15.25 -13.15
N PHE A 130 7.23 -16.03 -12.15
CA PHE A 130 7.62 -17.42 -11.81
C PHE A 130 8.19 -17.65 -10.39
N ASP A 131 7.77 -18.80 -9.84
CA ASP A 131 8.14 -19.48 -8.59
C ASP A 131 7.62 -18.97 -7.25
N THR A 132 6.49 -18.26 -7.22
CA THR A 132 5.69 -18.12 -6.01
C THR A 132 4.43 -18.98 -6.11
N ILE A 133 4.09 -19.70 -5.04
CA ILE A 133 2.73 -20.19 -4.82
C ILE A 133 2.01 -19.01 -4.15
N PRO A 134 1.26 -18.17 -4.88
CA PRO A 134 0.56 -17.06 -4.26
C PRO A 134 -0.53 -17.62 -3.34
N LEU A 135 -0.29 -17.59 -2.04
CA LEU A 135 -1.36 -17.78 -1.08
C LEU A 135 -2.08 -16.45 -0.96
N ASN A 136 -3.22 -16.35 -1.65
CA ASN A 136 -4.09 -15.20 -1.52
C ASN A 136 -4.52 -15.07 -0.06
N PHE A 137 -4.33 -13.89 0.52
CA PHE A 137 -4.90 -13.55 1.80
C PHE A 137 -5.73 -12.29 1.68
N ILE A 138 -6.67 -12.14 2.60
CA ILE A 138 -7.55 -10.98 2.64
C ILE A 138 -7.26 -10.22 3.94
N ARG A 139 -7.16 -8.90 3.80
CA ARG A 139 -7.22 -7.95 4.91
C ARG A 139 -8.41 -7.02 4.69
N PHE A 140 -8.74 -6.23 5.71
CA PHE A 140 -9.90 -5.37 5.66
C PHE A 140 -9.59 -4.00 6.24
N ASP A 141 -10.11 -2.96 5.59
CA ASP A 141 -10.52 -1.75 6.28
C ASP A 141 -11.93 -2.00 6.83
N LEU A 142 -12.04 -2.22 8.13
CA LEU A 142 -13.30 -2.62 8.78
C LEU A 142 -14.31 -1.47 8.88
N ARG A 143 -13.84 -0.23 8.82
CA ARG A 143 -14.69 0.97 8.93
C ARG A 143 -14.26 2.01 7.90
N PRO A 144 -14.54 1.77 6.60
CA PRO A 144 -14.27 2.75 5.56
C PRO A 144 -14.92 4.11 5.83
N ALA A 145 -14.28 5.18 5.37
CA ALA A 145 -14.89 6.49 5.36
C ALA A 145 -16.11 6.51 4.42
N GLN A 146 -17.15 7.26 4.79
CA GLN A 146 -18.33 7.45 3.95
C GLN A 146 -18.11 8.54 2.90
N GLU A 147 -17.27 9.51 3.20
CA GLU A 147 -16.99 10.66 2.34
C GLU A 147 -15.47 10.84 2.21
N PRO A 148 -15.00 11.37 1.08
CA PRO A 148 -13.58 11.71 0.94
C PRO A 148 -13.23 12.85 1.90
N TYR A 149 -12.00 12.81 2.41
CA TYR A 149 -11.47 13.87 3.26
C TYR A 149 -11.09 15.09 2.45
N ASP A 150 -11.38 16.28 2.99
CA ASP A 150 -10.72 17.51 2.55
C ASP A 150 -9.26 17.48 3.00
N ILE A 151 -8.36 17.38 2.03
CA ILE A 151 -6.93 17.38 2.30
C ILE A 151 -6.45 18.79 1.99
N PRO A 152 -6.02 19.56 3.00
CA PRO A 152 -5.61 20.94 2.78
C PRO A 152 -4.44 20.96 1.80
N SER A 153 -4.64 21.61 0.66
CA SER A 153 -3.52 22.06 -0.15
C SER A 153 -2.75 23.09 0.68
N MET A 154 -1.43 23.00 0.72
CA MET A 154 -0.65 24.14 1.18
C MET A 154 -0.99 25.33 0.26
N SER A 155 -1.73 26.30 0.79
CA SER A 155 -1.76 27.64 0.23
C SER A 155 -0.31 28.14 0.23
N LEU A 156 0.27 28.26 -0.96
CA LEU A 156 1.58 28.90 -1.17
C LEU A 156 1.53 30.36 -0.75
#